data_AF-A0A1G3CTY5-F1
#
_entry.id   AF-A0A1G3CTY5-F1
#
_cell.length_a   1.000
_cell.length_b   1.000
_cell.length_c   1.000
_cell.angle_alpha   90.00
_cell.angle_beta   90.00
_cell.angle_gamma   90.00
#
_symmetry.space_group_name_H-M   'P 1'
#
loop_
_entity.id
_entity.type
_entity.pdbx_description
1 polymer ?
#
loop_
_entity_poly.entity_id
_entity_poly.type
_entity_poly.pdbx_seq_one_letter_code
_entity_poly.pdbx_strand_id
1 'polypeptide(L)'
;MSSDQIFAVTETTFLVPAMDCPSEEQMIRMALSSLLTHSMSFDIPNRKVVICHSEDPSEVLAKLEPLNFGASILSNKLVDSVSNQSKDKGEAARERQVLIWLLVFNGAMFFIEIIAGWLAQSAGLIADALDMFADAAVYGVALYAVGKATSNKLKAAKLAGVVELFLAAGAIWRANYQIYTRAEPEANTMIWISVLALAVNVTCLFLISHRKNDGVHMRASYIFSANDVLANLGVIIAGVLVAWFNSPIPDWIIGILIGFLVLSGAIRILRLK
;
A
#
# COMPACT_ATOMS: atom_id res chain seq x y z
N MET A 1 -36.16 -2.72 30.90
CA MET A 1 -35.55 -3.43 32.05
C MET A 1 -35.00 -4.73 31.48
N SER A 2 -33.73 -5.09 31.50
CA SER A 2 -32.49 -4.70 32.19
C SER A 2 -31.34 -4.87 31.16
N SER A 3 -30.10 -4.43 31.27
CA SER A 3 -29.26 -3.92 32.36
C SER A 3 -28.01 -3.40 31.65
N ASP A 4 -27.80 -2.08 31.60
CA ASP A 4 -26.48 -1.51 31.33
C ASP A 4 -25.62 -1.80 32.56
N GLN A 5 -25.00 -2.99 32.60
CA GLN A 5 -23.88 -3.23 33.51
C GLN A 5 -22.69 -2.45 32.96
N ILE A 6 -22.43 -1.29 33.57
CA ILE A 6 -21.17 -0.58 33.45
C ILE A 6 -20.10 -1.50 34.03
N PHE A 7 -19.45 -2.30 33.18
CA PHE A 7 -18.25 -3.03 33.59
C PHE A 7 -17.14 -2.00 33.75
N ALA A 8 -16.59 -1.86 34.96
CA ALA A 8 -15.40 -1.05 35.18
C ALA A 8 -14.26 -1.66 34.34
N VAL A 9 -13.78 -0.92 33.35
CA VAL A 9 -12.67 -1.36 32.50
C VAL A 9 -11.39 -0.71 33.02
N THR A 10 -10.34 -1.51 33.19
CA THR A 10 -9.01 -1.04 33.54
C THR A 10 -8.16 -0.97 32.28
N GLU A 11 -7.58 0.20 32.02
CA GLU A 11 -6.54 0.39 31.00
C GLU A 11 -5.18 0.22 31.67
N THR A 12 -4.44 -0.82 31.28
CA THR A 12 -3.10 -1.10 31.80
C THR A 12 -2.06 -0.98 30.69
N THR A 13 -1.02 -0.19 30.93
CA THR A 13 0.14 -0.09 30.05
C THR A 13 1.24 -1.02 30.56
N PHE A 14 1.64 -1.95 29.70
CA PHE A 14 2.72 -2.89 29.92
C PHE A 14 3.96 -2.48 29.12
N LEU A 15 5.14 -2.55 29.73
CA LEU A 15 6.41 -2.57 29.02
C LEU A 15 6.73 -4.03 28.68
N VAL A 16 7.01 -4.32 27.41
CA VAL A 16 7.35 -5.66 26.92
C VAL A 16 8.68 -5.58 26.15
N PRO A 17 9.83 -5.63 26.85
CA PRO A 17 11.16 -5.42 26.28
C PRO A 17 11.47 -6.22 25.02
N ALA A 18 10.99 -7.47 24.93
CA ALA A 18 11.28 -8.36 23.79
C ALA A 18 10.35 -8.17 22.57
N MET A 19 9.41 -7.22 22.59
CA MET A 19 8.44 -7.02 21.51
C MET A 19 8.98 -6.14 20.36
N ASP A 20 9.87 -6.66 19.49
CA ASP A 20 10.48 -5.90 18.38
C ASP A 20 9.81 -6.13 17.03
N CYS A 21 9.07 -7.21 16.87
CA CYS A 21 8.53 -7.58 15.57
C CYS A 21 7.05 -8.02 15.65
N PRO A 22 6.37 -8.03 14.49
CA PRO A 22 4.95 -8.41 14.43
C PRO A 22 4.67 -9.85 14.93
N SER A 23 5.68 -10.72 14.94
CA SER A 23 5.55 -12.10 15.45
C SER A 23 5.36 -12.11 16.97
N GLU A 24 6.09 -11.28 17.72
CA GLU A 24 5.93 -11.17 19.18
C GLU A 24 4.62 -10.48 19.55
N GLU A 25 4.18 -9.48 18.78
CA GLU A 25 2.83 -8.93 18.92
C GLU A 25 1.77 -10.04 18.80
N GLN A 26 1.86 -10.88 17.77
CA GLN A 26 0.89 -11.94 17.54
C GLN A 26 0.90 -12.98 18.67
N MET A 27 2.07 -13.32 19.22
CA MET A 27 2.18 -14.19 20.39
C MET A 27 1.49 -13.60 21.63
N ILE A 28 1.62 -12.29 21.86
CA ILE A 28 0.92 -11.57 22.94
C ILE A 28 -0.59 -11.63 22.73
N ARG A 29 -1.08 -11.37 21.51
CA ARG A 29 -2.51 -11.47 21.18
C ARG A 29 -3.07 -12.87 21.41
N MET A 30 -2.32 -13.91 21.04
CA MET A 30 -2.73 -15.30 21.23
C MET A 30 -2.78 -15.67 22.72
N ALA A 31 -1.77 -15.30 23.50
CA ALA A 31 -1.73 -15.57 24.95
C ALA A 31 -2.91 -14.92 25.70
N LEU A 32 -3.30 -13.72 25.28
CA LEU A 32 -4.38 -12.95 25.88
C LEU A 32 -5.77 -13.24 25.31
N SER A 33 -5.88 -14.11 24.29
CA SER A 33 -7.17 -14.47 23.65
C SER A 33 -8.16 -15.16 24.61
N SER A 34 -7.66 -15.69 25.72
CA SER A 34 -8.46 -16.35 26.77
C SER A 34 -9.05 -15.38 27.79
N LEU A 35 -8.64 -14.10 27.78
CA LEU A 35 -9.10 -13.08 28.72
C LEU A 35 -10.16 -12.17 28.08
N LEU A 36 -11.03 -11.60 28.92
CA LEU A 36 -12.02 -10.59 28.49
C LEU A 36 -11.33 -9.23 28.24
N THR A 37 -10.60 -9.16 27.13
CA THR A 37 -9.90 -7.98 26.67
C THR A 37 -10.75 -7.20 25.68
N HIS A 38 -10.96 -5.92 25.97
CA HIS A 38 -11.80 -5.03 25.17
C HIS A 38 -11.01 -4.43 23.99
N SER A 39 -9.73 -4.12 24.21
CA SER A 39 -8.83 -3.61 23.17
C SER A 39 -7.36 -3.83 23.55
N MET A 40 -6.51 -3.97 22.54
CA MET A 40 -5.06 -4.03 22.70
C MET A 40 -4.39 -3.12 21.65
N SER A 41 -3.55 -2.19 22.09
CA SER A 41 -2.76 -1.30 21.24
C SER A 41 -1.28 -1.57 21.44
N PHE A 42 -0.54 -1.74 20.36
CA PHE A 42 0.87 -2.10 20.37
C PHE A 42 1.72 -0.95 19.84
N ASP A 43 2.66 -0.49 20.64
CA ASP A 43 3.70 0.48 20.27
C ASP A 43 5.04 -0.27 20.24
N ILE A 44 5.30 -0.93 19.10
CA ILE A 44 6.51 -1.71 18.86
C ILE A 44 7.78 -0.87 19.03
N PRO A 45 7.88 0.35 18.45
CA PRO A 45 9.06 1.20 18.64
C PRO A 45 9.40 1.48 20.10
N ASN A 46 8.40 1.69 20.96
CA ASN A 46 8.60 1.98 22.38
C ASN A 46 8.47 0.76 23.29
N ARG A 47 8.31 -0.45 22.75
CA ARG A 47 8.14 -1.71 23.49
C ARG A 47 6.96 -1.66 24.49
N LYS A 48 5.86 -0.99 24.13
CA LYS A 48 4.69 -0.82 25.01
C LYS A 48 3.45 -1.48 24.46
N VAL A 49 2.66 -2.07 25.34
CA VAL A 49 1.33 -2.59 25.03
C VAL A 49 0.31 -1.98 25.98
N VAL A 50 -0.75 -1.39 25.44
CA VAL A 50 -1.87 -0.86 26.23
C VAL A 50 -3.04 -1.81 26.08
N ILE A 51 -3.50 -2.37 27.19
CA ILE A 51 -4.55 -3.38 27.24
C ILE A 51 -5.70 -2.83 28.06
N CYS A 52 -6.90 -2.82 27.47
CA CYS A 52 -8.14 -2.57 28.21
C CYS A 52 -8.77 -3.91 28.56
N HIS A 53 -8.95 -4.18 29.85
CA HIS A 53 -9.43 -5.46 30.36
C HIS A 53 -10.37 -5.25 31.55
N SER A 54 -11.23 -6.24 31.80
CA SER A 54 -12.11 -6.27 32.98
C SER A 54 -11.53 -7.07 34.15
N GLU A 55 -10.35 -7.66 33.96
CA GLU A 55 -9.66 -8.50 34.95
C GLU A 55 -8.67 -7.68 35.80
N ASP A 56 -8.05 -8.27 36.81
CA ASP A 56 -6.99 -7.59 37.56
C ASP A 56 -5.72 -7.43 36.69
N PRO A 57 -5.02 -6.28 36.72
CA PRO A 57 -3.78 -6.08 35.96
C PRO A 57 -2.73 -7.17 36.17
N SER A 58 -2.71 -7.80 37.35
CA SER A 58 -1.79 -8.89 37.70
C SER A 58 -2.12 -10.20 36.99
N GLU A 59 -3.41 -10.47 36.73
CA GLU A 59 -3.86 -11.66 35.99
C GLU A 59 -3.50 -11.56 34.51
N VAL A 60 -3.61 -10.36 33.94
CA VAL A 60 -3.15 -10.07 32.58
C VAL A 60 -1.63 -10.22 32.50
N LEU A 61 -0.89 -9.75 33.49
CA LEU A 61 0.57 -9.92 33.56
C LEU A 61 0.96 -11.41 33.63
N ALA A 62 0.27 -12.20 34.45
CA ALA A 62 0.52 -13.64 34.61
C ALA A 62 0.32 -14.43 33.31
N LYS A 63 -0.51 -13.94 32.37
CA LYS A 63 -0.64 -14.54 31.03
C LYS A 63 0.49 -14.16 30.06
N LEU A 64 1.21 -13.07 30.34
CA LEU A 64 2.36 -12.62 29.56
C LEU A 64 3.68 -13.21 30.06
N GLU A 65 3.77 -13.59 31.34
CA GLU A 65 4.96 -14.22 31.92
C GLU A 65 5.46 -15.47 31.15
N PRO A 66 4.59 -16.41 30.72
CA PRO A 66 5.03 -17.61 29.97
C PRO A 66 5.69 -17.30 28.62
N LEU A 67 5.48 -16.10 28.07
CA LEU A 67 6.12 -15.67 26.83
C LEU A 67 7.60 -15.29 27.04
N ASN A 68 8.07 -15.13 28.27
CA ASN A 68 9.43 -14.70 28.60
C ASN A 68 9.86 -13.37 27.95
N PHE A 69 8.90 -12.49 27.65
CA PHE A 69 9.18 -11.19 27.01
C PHE A 69 9.56 -10.08 28.00
N GLY A 70 9.62 -10.37 29.30
CA GLY A 70 9.96 -9.40 30.35
C GLY A 70 8.85 -8.39 30.63
N ALA A 71 7.59 -8.79 30.43
CA ALA A 71 6.43 -7.91 30.63
C ALA A 71 6.43 -7.32 32.05
N SER A 72 6.16 -6.03 32.18
CA SER A 72 5.99 -5.35 33.47
C SER A 72 4.94 -4.26 33.39
N ILE A 73 4.22 -4.02 34.48
CA ILE A 73 3.17 -2.98 34.53
C ILE A 73 3.84 -1.61 34.73
N LEU A 74 3.60 -0.68 33.80
CA LEU A 74 4.05 0.71 33.94
C LEU A 74 3.00 1.59 34.63
N SER A 75 1.73 1.42 34.29
CA SER A 75 0.62 2.21 34.83
C SER A 75 -0.70 1.52 34.56
N ASN A 76 -1.67 1.68 35.46
CA ASN A 76 -3.06 1.29 35.25
C ASN A 76 -3.99 2.47 35.59
N LYS A 77 -5.13 2.54 34.92
CA LYS A 77 -6.16 3.56 35.14
C LYS A 77 -7.55 2.95 34.96
N LEU A 78 -8.46 3.26 35.87
CA LEU A 78 -9.88 2.94 35.73
C LEU A 78 -10.52 3.86 34.69
N VAL A 79 -11.24 3.28 33.72
CA VAL A 79 -11.85 4.00 32.61
C VAL A 79 -13.33 3.63 32.53
N ASP A 80 -14.21 4.61 32.75
CA ASP A 80 -15.68 4.44 32.78
C ASP A 80 -16.31 4.17 31.40
N SER A 81 -15.55 4.32 30.32
CA SER A 81 -15.96 3.95 28.97
C SER A 81 -14.74 3.75 28.07
N VAL A 82 -14.67 2.64 27.34
CA VAL A 82 -13.59 2.35 26.38
C VAL A 82 -13.60 3.42 25.27
N SER A 83 -12.86 4.51 25.46
CA SER A 83 -12.79 5.63 24.51
C SER A 83 -11.85 5.38 23.32
N ASN A 84 -11.32 4.17 23.17
CA ASN A 84 -10.38 3.82 22.09
C ASN A 84 -11.03 3.52 20.73
N GLN A 85 -12.36 3.58 20.58
CA GLN A 85 -12.97 3.53 19.25
C GLN A 85 -12.68 4.77 18.39
N SER A 86 -12.24 5.89 18.96
CA SER A 86 -12.05 7.15 18.21
C SER A 86 -10.68 7.28 17.53
N LYS A 87 -9.61 6.73 18.13
CA LYS A 87 -8.26 6.74 17.53
C LYS A 87 -8.14 5.74 16.38
N ASP A 88 -8.58 4.50 16.58
CA ASP A 88 -8.50 3.43 15.57
C ASP A 88 -9.44 3.69 14.37
N LYS A 89 -10.67 4.20 14.61
CA LYS A 89 -11.53 4.69 13.51
C LYS A 89 -10.94 5.90 12.79
N GLY A 90 -10.26 6.79 13.51
CA GLY A 90 -9.61 7.98 12.94
C GLY A 90 -8.43 7.63 12.04
N GLU A 91 -7.59 6.67 12.45
CA GLU A 91 -6.46 6.18 11.66
C GLU A 91 -6.92 5.36 10.46
N ALA A 92 -7.86 4.41 10.64
CA ALA A 92 -8.43 3.65 9.53
C ALA A 92 -9.18 4.54 8.52
N ALA A 93 -9.91 5.57 8.98
CA ALA A 93 -10.56 6.53 8.09
C ALA A 93 -9.55 7.37 7.30
N ARG A 94 -8.42 7.72 7.92
CA ARG A 94 -7.36 8.51 7.28
C ARG A 94 -6.53 7.68 6.31
N GLU A 95 -6.22 6.42 6.63
CA GLU A 95 -5.60 5.45 5.70
C GLU A 95 -6.51 5.22 4.48
N ARG A 96 -7.81 5.00 4.73
CA ARG A 96 -8.82 4.89 3.67
C ARG A 96 -8.84 6.12 2.78
N GLN A 97 -8.72 7.31 3.35
CA GLN A 97 -8.69 8.55 2.59
C GLN A 97 -7.42 8.68 1.72
N VAL A 98 -6.26 8.27 2.23
CA VAL A 98 -5.02 8.22 1.44
C VAL A 98 -5.15 7.24 0.28
N LEU A 99 -5.67 6.02 0.51
CA LEU A 99 -5.90 5.04 -0.56
C LEU A 99 -6.86 5.55 -1.64
N ILE A 100 -7.90 6.31 -1.26
CA ILE A 100 -8.80 6.96 -2.22
C ILE A 100 -8.05 8.01 -3.06
N TRP A 101 -7.20 8.83 -2.45
CA TRP A 101 -6.40 9.79 -3.21
C TRP A 101 -5.45 9.11 -4.18
N LEU A 102 -4.75 8.05 -3.75
CA LEU A 102 -3.88 7.26 -4.63
C LEU A 102 -4.65 6.65 -5.80
N LEU A 103 -5.83 6.09 -5.54
CA LEU A 103 -6.73 5.54 -6.56
C LEU A 103 -7.16 6.60 -7.57
N VAL A 104 -7.60 7.78 -7.10
CA VAL A 104 -8.09 8.85 -7.97
C VAL A 104 -6.97 9.43 -8.81
N PHE A 105 -5.79 9.67 -8.23
CA PHE A 105 -4.65 10.24 -8.95
C PHE A 105 -4.12 9.28 -10.01
N ASN A 106 -3.87 8.02 -9.68
CA ASN A 106 -3.44 7.00 -10.65
C ASN A 106 -4.51 6.75 -11.71
N GLY A 107 -5.78 6.63 -11.31
CA GLY A 107 -6.87 6.43 -12.25
C GLY A 107 -7.05 7.60 -13.23
N ALA A 108 -6.92 8.84 -12.76
CA ALA A 108 -7.01 10.02 -13.62
C ALA A 108 -5.82 10.10 -14.59
N MET A 109 -4.60 9.87 -14.09
CA MET A 109 -3.41 9.89 -14.93
C MET A 109 -3.41 8.75 -15.95
N PHE A 110 -3.88 7.56 -15.62
CA PHE A 110 -4.08 6.47 -16.60
C PHE A 110 -4.86 6.95 -17.83
N PHE A 111 -6.00 7.63 -17.66
CA PHE A 111 -6.77 8.13 -18.80
C PHE A 111 -6.02 9.20 -19.59
N ILE A 112 -5.30 10.10 -18.91
CA ILE A 112 -4.49 11.14 -19.55
C ILE A 112 -3.38 10.50 -20.39
N GLU A 113 -2.61 9.59 -19.80
CA GLU A 113 -1.44 8.97 -20.42
C GLU A 113 -1.82 7.96 -21.51
N ILE A 114 -2.90 7.19 -21.35
CA ILE A 114 -3.30 6.23 -22.39
C ILE A 114 -3.78 6.97 -23.64
N ILE A 115 -4.50 8.08 -23.48
CA ILE A 115 -4.96 8.92 -24.60
C ILE A 115 -3.75 9.62 -25.23
N ALA A 116 -2.92 10.27 -24.41
CA ALA A 116 -1.74 10.98 -24.90
C ALA A 116 -0.74 10.04 -25.57
N GLY A 117 -0.45 8.88 -24.97
CA GLY A 117 0.43 7.87 -25.52
C GLY A 117 -0.10 7.26 -26.82
N TRP A 118 -1.43 7.13 -26.97
CA TRP A 118 -2.02 6.73 -28.24
C TRP A 118 -1.87 7.80 -29.32
N LEU A 119 -2.18 9.06 -29.00
CA LEU A 119 -2.06 10.18 -29.95
C LEU A 119 -0.61 10.43 -30.34
N ALA A 120 0.29 10.38 -29.37
CA ALA A 120 1.74 10.56 -29.56
C ALA A 120 2.44 9.31 -30.09
N GLN A 121 1.74 8.18 -30.28
CA GLN A 121 2.33 6.90 -30.66
C GLN A 121 3.55 6.49 -29.81
N SER A 122 3.49 6.72 -28.49
CA SER A 122 4.58 6.39 -27.55
C SER A 122 4.32 5.08 -26.82
N ALA A 123 5.27 4.16 -26.88
CA ALA A 123 5.28 2.92 -26.12
C ALA A 123 5.54 3.18 -24.63
N GLY A 124 6.41 4.14 -24.31
CA GLY A 124 6.71 4.55 -22.94
C GLY A 124 5.47 5.06 -22.21
N LEU A 125 4.77 6.04 -22.77
CA LEU A 125 3.53 6.58 -22.17
C LEU A 125 2.43 5.54 -22.03
N ILE A 126 2.27 4.65 -23.02
CA ILE A 126 1.26 3.58 -22.91
C ILE A 126 1.63 2.59 -21.80
N ALA A 127 2.92 2.24 -21.66
CA ALA A 127 3.37 1.33 -20.61
C ALA A 127 3.17 1.96 -19.21
N ASP A 128 3.52 3.24 -19.05
CA ASP A 128 3.33 4.02 -17.81
C ASP A 128 1.84 4.09 -17.43
N ALA A 129 0.97 4.40 -18.40
CA ALA A 129 -0.47 4.41 -18.20
C ALA A 129 -1.01 3.06 -17.69
N LEU A 130 -0.56 1.95 -18.29
CA LEU A 130 -0.99 0.61 -17.89
C LEU A 130 -0.48 0.22 -16.49
N ASP A 131 0.70 0.70 -16.09
CA ASP A 131 1.22 0.57 -14.72
C ASP A 131 0.32 1.33 -13.73
N MET A 132 0.02 2.61 -14.01
CA MET A 132 -0.90 3.40 -13.17
C MET A 132 -2.29 2.77 -13.05
N PHE A 133 -2.79 2.14 -14.11
CA PHE A 133 -4.07 1.42 -14.04
C PHE A 133 -3.97 0.17 -13.16
N ALA A 134 -2.86 -0.56 -13.22
CA ALA A 134 -2.61 -1.68 -12.31
C ALA A 134 -2.55 -1.22 -10.85
N ASP A 135 -1.81 -0.15 -10.58
CA ASP A 135 -1.69 0.46 -9.27
C ASP A 135 -3.05 0.91 -8.73
N ALA A 136 -3.84 1.59 -9.57
CA ALA A 136 -5.23 1.95 -9.26
C ALA A 136 -6.09 0.70 -8.94
N ALA A 137 -5.97 -0.38 -9.71
CA ALA A 137 -6.71 -1.61 -9.44
C ALA A 137 -6.29 -2.23 -8.10
N VAL A 138 -5.01 -2.21 -7.76
CA VAL A 138 -4.48 -2.68 -6.46
C VAL A 138 -5.02 -1.83 -5.31
N TYR A 139 -5.00 -0.50 -5.42
CA TYR A 139 -5.60 0.39 -4.41
C TYR A 139 -7.11 0.19 -4.29
N GLY A 140 -7.81 -0.05 -5.40
CA GLY A 140 -9.24 -0.36 -5.42
C GLY A 140 -9.57 -1.67 -4.70
N VAL A 141 -8.77 -2.71 -4.93
CA VAL A 141 -8.88 -3.99 -4.19
C VAL A 141 -8.56 -3.82 -2.71
N ALA A 142 -7.51 -3.06 -2.37
CA ALA A 142 -7.17 -2.77 -0.99
C ALA A 142 -8.33 -2.04 -0.28
N LEU A 143 -8.94 -1.05 -0.93
CA LEU A 143 -10.08 -0.31 -0.42
C LEU A 143 -11.32 -1.19 -0.23
N TYR A 144 -11.62 -2.07 -1.18
CA TYR A 144 -12.71 -3.05 -1.08
C TYR A 144 -12.48 -4.07 0.04
N ALA A 145 -11.22 -4.37 0.34
CA ALA A 145 -10.81 -5.30 1.38
C ALA A 145 -10.88 -4.72 2.80
N VAL A 146 -10.92 -3.39 2.96
CA VAL A 146 -11.10 -2.72 4.26
C VAL A 146 -12.45 -3.12 4.86
N GLY A 147 -12.44 -3.83 5.99
CA GLY A 147 -13.65 -4.28 6.68
C GLY A 147 -14.26 -5.61 6.22
N LYS A 148 -13.62 -6.36 5.30
CA LYS A 148 -14.10 -7.69 4.84
C LYS A 148 -13.26 -8.86 5.40
N ALA A 149 -13.85 -10.06 5.40
CA ALA A 149 -13.19 -11.31 5.80
C ALA A 149 -11.97 -11.65 4.94
N THR A 150 -10.92 -12.22 5.55
CA THR A 150 -9.58 -12.46 4.98
C THR A 150 -9.59 -13.29 3.68
N SER A 151 -10.52 -14.25 3.53
CA SER A 151 -10.61 -15.10 2.33
C SER A 151 -11.06 -14.34 1.07
N ASN A 152 -11.88 -13.31 1.23
CA ASN A 152 -12.32 -12.47 0.11
C ASN A 152 -11.19 -11.52 -0.34
N LYS A 153 -10.27 -11.17 0.56
CA LYS A 153 -9.10 -10.31 0.27
C LYS A 153 -8.13 -11.00 -0.68
N LEU A 154 -7.80 -12.27 -0.41
CA LEU A 154 -6.87 -13.04 -1.25
C LEU A 154 -7.43 -13.27 -2.66
N LYS A 155 -8.73 -13.54 -2.80
CA LYS A 155 -9.37 -13.69 -4.11
C LYS A 155 -9.33 -12.40 -4.93
N ALA A 156 -9.62 -11.26 -4.30
CA ALA A 156 -9.59 -9.97 -4.96
C ALA A 156 -8.16 -9.58 -5.38
N ALA A 157 -7.16 -9.81 -4.52
CA ALA A 157 -5.76 -9.56 -4.85
C ALA A 157 -5.26 -10.44 -6.02
N LYS A 158 -5.66 -11.72 -6.05
CA LYS A 158 -5.35 -12.60 -7.19
C LYS A 158 -6.00 -12.15 -8.49
N LEU A 159 -7.25 -11.67 -8.44
CA LEU A 159 -7.92 -11.13 -9.62
C LEU A 159 -7.18 -9.88 -10.14
N ALA A 160 -6.78 -8.96 -9.26
CA ALA A 160 -5.96 -7.80 -9.64
C ALA A 160 -4.63 -8.24 -10.30
N GLY A 161 -3.92 -9.20 -9.70
CA GLY A 161 -2.69 -9.73 -10.28
C GLY A 161 -2.88 -10.41 -11.66
N VAL A 162 -4.02 -11.04 -11.92
CA VAL A 162 -4.35 -11.57 -13.25
C VAL A 162 -4.59 -10.43 -14.25
N VAL A 163 -5.34 -9.40 -13.86
CA VAL A 163 -5.57 -8.23 -14.71
C VAL A 163 -4.25 -7.53 -15.05
N GLU A 164 -3.40 -7.31 -14.05
CA GLU A 164 -2.06 -6.72 -14.21
C GLU A 164 -1.17 -7.54 -15.15
N LEU A 165 -1.23 -8.88 -15.08
CA LEU A 165 -0.52 -9.74 -16.02
C LEU A 165 -0.92 -9.48 -17.48
N PHE A 166 -2.23 -9.32 -17.75
CA PHE A 166 -2.72 -9.00 -19.09
C PHE A 166 -2.31 -7.60 -19.54
N LEU A 167 -2.32 -6.62 -18.64
CA LEU A 167 -1.89 -5.25 -18.93
C LEU A 167 -0.40 -5.21 -19.26
N ALA A 168 0.44 -5.88 -18.46
CA ALA A 168 1.87 -5.98 -18.71
C ALA A 168 2.18 -6.65 -20.06
N ALA A 169 1.49 -7.75 -20.37
CA ALA A 169 1.59 -8.40 -21.68
C ALA A 169 1.14 -7.47 -22.82
N GLY A 170 0.07 -6.69 -22.60
CA GLY A 170 -0.42 -5.68 -23.52
C GLY A 170 0.58 -4.55 -23.78
N ALA A 171 1.24 -4.05 -22.73
CA ALA A 171 2.29 -3.03 -22.83
C ALA A 171 3.48 -3.54 -23.68
N ILE A 172 3.99 -4.73 -23.37
CA ILE A 172 5.08 -5.36 -24.11
C ILE A 172 4.67 -5.61 -25.57
N TRP A 173 3.46 -6.14 -25.80
CA TRP A 173 2.95 -6.35 -27.15
C TRP A 173 2.84 -5.04 -27.94
N ARG A 174 2.31 -3.98 -27.33
CA ARG A 174 2.19 -2.66 -27.95
C ARG A 174 3.55 -2.07 -28.31
N ALA A 175 4.55 -2.20 -27.44
CA ALA A 175 5.92 -1.76 -27.72
C ALA A 175 6.51 -2.53 -28.92
N ASN A 176 6.35 -3.85 -28.98
CA ASN A 176 6.78 -4.66 -30.11
C ASN A 176 6.04 -4.31 -31.41
N TYR A 177 4.74 -4.00 -31.34
CA TYR A 177 3.98 -3.53 -32.48
C TYR A 177 4.48 -2.19 -33.01
N GLN A 178 4.88 -1.25 -32.13
CA GLN A 178 5.48 0.01 -32.55
C GLN A 178 6.84 -0.17 -33.21
N ILE A 179 7.67 -1.10 -32.72
CA ILE A 179 8.93 -1.49 -33.37
C ILE A 179 8.65 -2.00 -34.79
N TYR A 180 7.66 -2.89 -34.94
CA TYR A 180 7.30 -3.47 -36.24
C TYR A 180 6.78 -2.42 -37.23
N THR A 181 5.90 -1.53 -36.76
CA THR A 181 5.30 -0.46 -37.57
C THR A 181 6.21 0.75 -37.75
N ARG A 182 7.36 0.79 -37.06
CA ARG A 182 8.28 1.94 -37.00
C ARG A 182 7.57 3.23 -36.60
N ALA A 183 6.70 3.14 -35.61
CA ALA A 183 5.97 4.29 -35.11
C ALA A 183 6.96 5.35 -34.57
N GLU A 184 6.74 6.61 -34.95
CA GLU A 184 7.55 7.73 -34.50
C GLU A 184 6.82 8.44 -33.36
N PRO A 185 7.36 8.39 -32.12
CA PRO A 185 6.69 8.98 -30.99
C PRO A 185 6.89 10.49 -30.95
N GLU A 186 5.85 11.21 -30.57
CA GLU A 186 5.92 12.67 -30.41
C GLU A 186 6.63 13.03 -29.09
N ALA A 187 7.92 13.35 -29.18
CA ALA A 187 8.78 13.63 -28.04
C ALA A 187 8.25 14.72 -27.08
N ASN A 188 7.63 15.78 -27.61
CA ASN A 188 7.11 16.87 -26.79
C ASN A 188 5.96 16.40 -25.89
N THR A 189 5.03 15.60 -26.44
CA THR A 189 3.93 15.00 -25.67
C THR A 189 4.45 14.02 -24.63
N MET A 190 5.45 13.19 -24.97
CA MET A 190 6.12 12.31 -23.99
C MET A 190 6.64 13.08 -22.79
N ILE A 191 7.43 14.14 -23.02
CA ILE A 191 8.09 14.89 -21.95
C ILE A 191 7.05 15.56 -21.06
N TRP A 192 6.10 16.32 -21.62
CA TRP A 192 5.17 17.10 -20.81
C TRP A 192 4.18 16.24 -20.05
N ILE A 193 3.70 15.14 -20.64
CA ILE A 193 2.78 14.22 -19.97
C ILE A 193 3.52 13.48 -18.86
N SER A 194 4.74 12.99 -19.10
CA SER A 194 5.51 12.33 -18.05
C SER A 194 5.99 13.28 -16.95
N VAL A 195 6.20 14.57 -17.22
CA VAL A 195 6.43 15.59 -16.18
C VAL A 195 5.19 15.77 -15.31
N LEU A 196 4.00 15.79 -15.91
CA LEU A 196 2.74 15.85 -15.17
C LEU A 196 2.55 14.59 -14.31
N ALA A 197 2.78 13.41 -14.88
CA ALA A 197 2.75 12.12 -14.19
C ALA A 197 3.72 12.09 -13.00
N LEU A 198 4.96 12.53 -13.22
CA LEU A 198 5.99 12.64 -12.18
C LEU A 198 5.53 13.53 -11.03
N ALA A 199 4.93 14.70 -11.32
CA ALA A 199 4.43 15.60 -10.28
C ALA A 199 3.32 14.94 -9.43
N VAL A 200 2.42 14.20 -10.08
CA VAL A 200 1.37 13.44 -9.39
C VAL A 200 1.98 12.32 -8.53
N ASN A 201 2.90 11.53 -9.08
CA ASN A 201 3.52 10.41 -8.37
C ASN A 201 4.42 10.85 -7.21
N VAL A 202 5.14 11.98 -7.36
CA VAL A 202 5.86 12.59 -6.24
C VAL A 202 4.90 13.05 -5.14
N THR A 203 3.72 13.56 -5.50
CA THR A 203 2.68 13.93 -4.52
C THR A 203 2.16 12.69 -3.78
N CYS A 204 1.88 11.60 -4.50
CA CYS A 204 1.51 10.30 -3.93
C CYS A 204 2.60 9.76 -2.98
N LEU A 205 3.87 9.81 -3.41
CA LEU A 205 5.00 9.37 -2.60
C LEU A 205 5.15 10.20 -1.33
N PHE A 206 4.95 11.52 -1.41
CA PHE A 206 4.99 12.40 -0.25
C PHE A 206 3.87 12.09 0.76
N LEU A 207 2.65 11.83 0.27
CA LEU A 207 1.50 11.41 1.08
C LEU A 207 1.79 10.10 1.85
N ILE A 208 2.46 9.13 1.21
CA ILE A 208 2.80 7.83 1.80
C ILE A 208 4.03 7.93 2.72
N SER A 209 4.99 8.82 2.43
CA SER A 209 6.29 8.87 3.12
C SER A 209 6.19 9.07 4.63
N HIS A 210 5.19 9.81 5.09
CA HIS A 210 4.91 10.06 6.51
C HIS A 210 4.32 8.85 7.24
N ARG A 211 3.98 7.77 6.51
CA ARG A 211 3.23 6.59 6.97
C ARG A 211 3.93 5.27 6.62
N LYS A 212 5.18 5.32 6.11
CA LYS A 212 5.89 4.14 5.58
C LYS A 212 6.14 3.02 6.60
N ASN A 213 6.02 3.31 7.89
CA ASN A 213 6.23 2.38 8.99
C ASN A 213 4.91 1.78 9.54
N ASP A 214 3.75 2.19 9.04
CA ASP A 214 2.42 1.80 9.55
C ASP A 214 1.99 0.39 9.05
N GLY A 215 2.92 -0.42 8.54
CA GLY A 215 2.69 -1.82 8.17
C GLY A 215 3.24 -2.23 6.80
N VAL A 216 3.12 -3.53 6.49
CA VAL A 216 3.65 -4.14 5.24
C VAL A 216 2.97 -3.57 3.99
N HIS A 217 1.67 -3.25 4.06
CA HIS A 217 0.91 -2.66 2.96
C HIS A 217 1.41 -1.25 2.62
N MET A 218 1.70 -0.41 3.62
CA MET A 218 2.23 0.94 3.40
C MET A 218 3.65 0.93 2.83
N ARG A 219 4.49 -0.02 3.27
CA ARG A 219 5.83 -0.22 2.69
C ARG A 219 5.76 -0.69 1.22
N ALA A 220 4.77 -1.52 0.88
CA ALA A 220 4.54 -1.92 -0.50
C ALA A 220 4.10 -0.73 -1.36
N SER A 221 3.13 0.07 -0.92
CA SER A 221 2.68 1.28 -1.63
C SER A 221 3.80 2.31 -1.84
N TYR A 222 4.72 2.44 -0.88
CA TYR A 222 5.91 3.30 -1.05
C TYR A 222 6.82 2.79 -2.17
N ILE A 223 7.02 1.46 -2.27
CA ILE A 223 7.86 0.87 -3.32
C ILE A 223 7.21 1.04 -4.69
N PHE A 224 5.90 0.83 -4.81
CA PHE A 224 5.17 1.05 -6.06
C PHE A 224 5.27 2.52 -6.50
N SER A 225 4.91 3.45 -5.63
CA SER A 225 5.00 4.88 -5.93
C SER A 225 6.43 5.36 -6.26
N ALA A 226 7.46 4.73 -5.69
CA ALA A 226 8.85 5.00 -6.05
C ALA A 226 9.24 4.43 -7.44
N ASN A 227 8.68 3.28 -7.82
CA ASN A 227 8.86 2.73 -9.17
C ASN A 227 8.21 3.62 -10.22
N ASP A 228 7.01 4.16 -9.96
CA ASP A 228 6.33 5.06 -10.90
C ASP A 228 7.17 6.31 -11.16
N VAL A 229 7.76 6.89 -10.10
CA VAL A 229 8.69 8.03 -10.22
C VAL A 229 9.88 7.68 -11.13
N LEU A 230 10.45 6.47 -10.99
CA LEU A 230 11.53 6.01 -11.87
C LEU A 230 11.06 5.78 -13.30
N ALA A 231 9.86 5.24 -13.49
CA ALA A 231 9.23 5.05 -14.80
C ALA A 231 9.03 6.40 -15.50
N ASN A 232 8.40 7.38 -14.85
CA ASN A 232 8.16 8.70 -15.43
C ASN A 232 9.49 9.40 -15.77
N LEU A 233 10.50 9.32 -14.90
CA LEU A 233 11.85 9.85 -15.20
C LEU A 233 12.46 9.16 -16.42
N GLY A 234 12.30 7.84 -16.53
CA GLY A 234 12.70 7.06 -17.69
C GLY A 234 12.02 7.54 -18.98
N VAL A 235 10.71 7.79 -18.96
CA VAL A 235 9.97 8.27 -20.13
C VAL A 235 10.37 9.71 -20.49
N ILE A 236 10.60 10.59 -19.51
CA ILE A 236 11.13 11.94 -19.76
C ILE A 236 12.49 11.87 -20.46
N ILE A 237 13.41 11.06 -19.92
CA ILE A 237 14.73 10.86 -20.51
C ILE A 237 14.60 10.30 -21.93
N ALA A 238 13.74 9.29 -22.12
CA ALA A 238 13.49 8.71 -23.44
C ALA A 238 12.94 9.76 -24.42
N GLY A 239 11.98 10.59 -24.01
CA GLY A 239 11.43 11.67 -24.83
C GLY A 239 12.51 12.69 -25.24
N VAL A 240 13.39 13.08 -24.32
CA VAL A 240 14.54 13.94 -24.63
C VAL A 240 15.49 13.27 -25.64
N LEU A 241 15.78 11.98 -25.46
CA LEU A 241 16.63 11.23 -26.38
C LEU A 241 15.98 11.03 -27.75
N VAL A 242 14.66 10.83 -27.82
CA VAL A 242 13.91 10.77 -29.08
C VAL A 242 14.06 12.08 -29.84
N ALA A 243 13.86 13.23 -29.16
CA ALA A 243 14.03 14.54 -29.76
C ALA A 243 15.47 14.81 -30.22
N TRP A 244 16.46 14.38 -29.45
CA TRP A 244 17.88 14.64 -29.75
C TRP A 244 18.40 13.73 -30.88
N PHE A 245 18.14 12.43 -30.81
CA PHE A 245 18.61 11.48 -31.82
C PHE A 245 17.72 11.41 -33.05
N ASN A 246 16.55 12.05 -33.02
CA ASN A 246 15.50 11.93 -34.03
C ASN A 246 15.20 10.46 -34.35
N SER A 247 15.10 9.65 -33.29
CA SER A 247 14.99 8.19 -33.37
C SER A 247 13.95 7.69 -32.36
N PRO A 248 13.04 6.78 -32.77
CA PRO A 248 12.01 6.24 -31.88
C PRO A 248 12.53 5.18 -30.89
N ILE A 249 13.77 4.71 -31.08
CA ILE A 249 14.36 3.59 -30.32
C ILE A 249 14.34 3.82 -28.79
N PRO A 250 14.68 5.01 -28.24
CA PRO A 250 14.66 5.22 -26.80
C PRO A 250 13.27 4.99 -26.17
N ASP A 251 12.19 5.39 -26.86
CA ASP A 251 10.82 5.18 -26.40
C ASP A 251 10.44 3.69 -26.37
N TRP A 252 10.81 2.93 -27.41
CA TRP A 252 10.52 1.50 -27.45
C TRP A 252 11.26 0.74 -26.34
N ILE A 253 12.52 1.11 -26.08
CA ILE A 253 13.31 0.51 -25.01
C ILE A 253 12.65 0.79 -23.66
N ILE A 254 12.30 2.05 -23.36
CA ILE A 254 11.69 2.37 -22.07
C ILE A 254 10.31 1.72 -21.91
N GLY A 255 9.50 1.67 -22.96
CA GLY A 255 8.19 1.01 -22.93
C GLY A 255 8.31 -0.50 -22.64
N ILE A 256 9.32 -1.18 -23.20
CA ILE A 256 9.61 -2.58 -22.87
C ILE A 256 10.07 -2.72 -21.42
N LEU A 257 10.97 -1.85 -20.94
CA LEU A 257 11.48 -1.89 -19.57
C LEU A 257 10.36 -1.70 -18.54
N ILE A 258 9.49 -0.71 -18.74
CA ILE A 258 8.32 -0.49 -17.89
C ILE A 258 7.40 -1.71 -17.96
N GLY A 259 7.09 -2.22 -19.16
CA GLY A 259 6.27 -3.43 -19.30
C GLY A 259 6.80 -4.64 -18.50
N PHE A 260 8.13 -4.83 -18.43
CA PHE A 260 8.73 -5.87 -17.59
C PHE A 260 8.67 -5.57 -16.08
N LEU A 261 8.70 -4.30 -15.69
CA LEU A 261 8.50 -3.89 -14.30
C LEU A 261 7.09 -4.27 -13.84
N VAL A 262 6.06 -3.89 -14.61
CA VAL A 262 4.65 -4.26 -14.36
C VAL A 262 4.48 -5.78 -14.31
N LEU A 263 5.08 -6.49 -15.27
CA LEU A 263 5.00 -7.96 -15.31
C LEU A 263 5.58 -8.60 -14.03
N SER A 264 6.67 -8.04 -13.52
CA SER A 264 7.31 -8.51 -12.28
C SER A 264 6.43 -8.23 -11.06
N GLY A 265 5.73 -7.10 -11.03
CA GLY A 265 4.70 -6.75 -10.04
C GLY A 265 3.57 -7.78 -10.01
N ALA A 266 2.96 -8.04 -11.17
CA ALA A 266 1.89 -9.03 -11.34
C ALA A 266 2.27 -10.41 -10.80
N ILE A 267 3.44 -10.92 -11.18
CA ILE A 267 3.95 -12.24 -10.75
C ILE A 267 4.12 -12.28 -9.23
N ARG A 268 4.60 -11.18 -8.62
CA ARG A 268 4.76 -11.09 -7.16
C ARG A 268 3.42 -11.16 -6.44
N ILE A 269 2.39 -10.48 -6.94
CA ILE A 269 1.03 -10.52 -6.37
C ILE A 269 0.44 -11.93 -6.50
N LEU A 270 0.58 -12.58 -7.66
CA LEU A 270 0.06 -13.92 -7.90
C LEU A 270 0.72 -15.00 -7.03
N ARG A 271 1.94 -14.75 -6.54
CA ARG A 271 2.67 -15.65 -5.63
C ARG A 271 2.29 -15.48 -4.15
N LEU A 272 1.46 -14.51 -3.79
CA LEU A 272 0.96 -14.36 -2.42
C LEU A 272 0.13 -15.60 -2.04
N LYS A 273 0.51 -16.23 -0.93
CA LYS A 273 -0.12 -17.44 -0.36
C LYS A 273 -1.07 -17.06 0.77
#